data_AF-A0A7C2DX05-F1
#
_entry.id   AF-A0A7C2DX05-F1
#
_cell.length_a   1.000
_cell.length_b   1.000
_cell.length_c   1.000
_cell.angle_alpha   90.00
_cell.angle_beta   90.00
_cell.angle_gamma   90.00
#
_symmetry.space_group_name_H-M   'P 1'
#
loop_
_entity.id
_entity.type
_entity.pdbx_description
1 polymer ?
#
loop_
_entity_poly.entity_id
_entity_poly.type
_entity_poly.pdbx_seq_one_letter_code
_entity_poly.pdbx_strand_id
1 'polypeptide(L)'
;MNRFRASVLAGGMIAALTMTACQVRRAPAPETTRQLRVTSVRRIIDQPALSPAAWSPDGTRFAFGDAAGIYVASPGGPVRRIGPGGVITALAWSKPLDLLAVIDRGALWVMRPDGSRRHRLDVPGFTTWAAWSPGGDRLAAVLRRAGQDGPRFELWLTSPDGRFRRFVHRAPSGMVMRDLQWFPDSLYLFYGLSRAGEDVIAEAWRVRVSYPDRQRIAIPGGALQVRLAPTGRAMAYLTGDALDDGRGQVVTSRLDGTARVTLTAHAGRYSGLAWSPQGDKLAFAELIDEAHAEVWIADGDGPGRLLVHDYALEFSDPSIALSAAWAPDGRRLLFGTNSGTFQGPIWIATLERR
;
A
#
# COMPACT_ATOMS: atom_id res chain seq x y z
N MET A 1 45.37 74.95 -27.44
CA MET A 1 46.13 73.77 -26.93
C MET A 1 45.11 72.71 -26.56
N ASN A 2 44.54 71.99 -27.53
CA ASN A 2 45.00 70.77 -28.20
C ASN A 2 45.22 69.54 -27.29
N ARG A 3 44.54 68.46 -27.70
CA ARG A 3 44.28 67.14 -27.10
C ARG A 3 45.54 66.29 -26.87
N PHE A 4 45.42 65.28 -25.98
CA PHE A 4 45.62 63.81 -26.19
C PHE A 4 46.06 63.12 -24.87
N ARG A 5 45.19 62.29 -24.26
CA ARG A 5 45.24 60.80 -24.18
C ARG A 5 46.52 60.18 -23.61
N ALA A 6 46.36 59.41 -22.54
CA ALA A 6 47.16 58.21 -22.29
C ALA A 6 46.25 57.07 -21.82
N SER A 7 46.41 55.94 -22.48
CA SER A 7 45.66 54.70 -22.39
C SER A 7 46.31 53.78 -21.35
N VAL A 8 45.53 53.05 -20.54
CA VAL A 8 46.02 51.85 -19.84
C VAL A 8 45.04 50.70 -20.11
N LEU A 9 45.63 49.60 -20.57
CA LEU A 9 44.98 48.34 -20.94
C LEU A 9 44.34 47.66 -19.73
N ALA A 10 43.09 47.22 -19.88
CA ALA A 10 42.49 46.19 -19.03
C ALA A 10 42.10 45.01 -19.93
N GLY A 11 42.85 43.90 -19.81
CA GLY A 11 42.55 42.65 -20.49
C GLY A 11 41.35 41.97 -19.85
N GLY A 12 40.23 41.93 -20.58
CA GLY A 12 39.04 41.16 -20.19
C GLY A 12 39.16 39.72 -20.68
N MET A 13 39.31 38.79 -19.74
CA MET A 13 39.23 37.35 -19.99
C MET A 13 37.74 36.94 -19.90
N ILE A 14 37.06 36.80 -21.03
CA ILE A 14 35.68 36.27 -21.07
C ILE A 14 35.79 34.74 -21.08
N ALA A 15 35.61 34.12 -19.92
CA ALA A 15 35.40 32.68 -19.82
C ALA A 15 34.00 32.36 -20.39
N ALA A 16 33.97 31.72 -21.56
CA ALA A 16 32.75 31.17 -22.13
C ALA A 16 32.31 29.97 -21.30
N LEU A 17 31.32 30.17 -20.41
CA LEU A 17 30.57 29.09 -19.77
C LEU A 17 29.70 28.43 -20.85
N THR A 18 30.17 27.32 -21.40
CA THR A 18 29.32 26.39 -22.16
C THR A 18 28.27 25.83 -21.21
N MET A 19 27.05 26.35 -21.29
CA MET A 19 25.90 25.74 -20.63
C MET A 19 25.65 24.37 -21.26
N THR A 20 26.09 23.31 -20.58
CA THR A 20 25.66 21.95 -20.89
C THR A 20 24.18 21.88 -20.59
N ALA A 21 23.35 21.99 -21.63
CA ALA A 21 21.92 21.79 -21.53
C ALA A 21 21.68 20.39 -20.94
N CYS A 22 21.21 20.36 -19.70
CA CYS A 22 20.78 19.14 -19.05
C CYS A 22 19.59 18.61 -19.85
N GLN A 23 19.82 17.68 -20.78
CA GLN A 23 18.75 16.98 -21.47
C GLN A 23 18.00 16.16 -20.42
N VAL A 24 16.94 16.74 -19.88
CA VAL A 24 15.95 16.02 -19.09
C VAL A 24 15.35 14.97 -20.01
N ARG A 25 15.90 13.75 -19.99
CA ARG A 25 15.26 12.59 -20.62
C ARG A 25 13.91 12.43 -19.93
N ARG A 26 12.85 12.88 -20.59
CA ARG A 26 11.48 12.55 -20.18
C ARG A 26 11.41 11.03 -20.15
N ALA A 27 11.04 10.47 -18.99
CA ALA A 27 10.73 9.06 -18.91
C ALA A 27 9.67 8.74 -20.00
N PRO A 28 9.76 7.56 -20.64
CA PRO A 28 8.72 7.15 -21.56
C PRO A 28 7.36 7.23 -20.86
N ALA A 29 6.33 7.62 -21.62
CA ALA A 29 4.97 7.69 -21.09
C ALA A 29 4.59 6.34 -20.45
N PRO A 30 3.84 6.34 -19.33
CA PRO A 30 3.36 5.11 -18.72
C PRO A 30 2.63 4.25 -19.76
N GLU A 31 2.88 2.95 -19.73
CA GLU A 31 2.13 2.01 -20.55
C GLU A 31 0.68 2.03 -20.08
N THR A 32 -0.30 2.00 -20.98
CA THR A 32 -1.74 2.00 -20.62
C THR A 32 -2.30 0.58 -20.56
N THR A 33 -3.42 0.37 -19.88
CA THR A 33 -4.12 -0.92 -19.85
C THR A 33 -4.42 -1.47 -21.25
N ARG A 34 -4.65 -0.59 -22.23
CA ARG A 34 -4.89 -0.97 -23.64
C ARG A 34 -3.69 -1.62 -24.32
N GLN A 35 -2.48 -1.33 -23.85
CA GLN A 35 -1.24 -1.89 -24.37
C GLN A 35 -0.86 -3.21 -23.69
N LEU A 36 -1.61 -3.61 -22.66
CA LEU A 36 -1.38 -4.83 -21.90
C LEU A 36 -2.33 -5.96 -22.31
N ARG A 37 -1.86 -7.19 -22.11
CA ARG A 37 -2.68 -8.40 -22.10
C ARG A 37 -2.30 -9.29 -20.93
N VAL A 38 -3.26 -10.04 -20.43
CA VAL A 38 -3.03 -11.11 -19.46
C VAL A 38 -2.53 -12.34 -20.21
N THR A 39 -1.34 -12.84 -19.89
CA THR A 39 -0.76 -14.02 -20.57
C THR A 39 -0.87 -15.30 -19.76
N SER A 40 -0.97 -15.18 -18.44
CA SER A 40 -1.30 -16.32 -17.59
C SER A 40 -2.02 -15.88 -16.32
N VAL A 41 -2.94 -16.72 -15.86
CA VAL A 41 -3.53 -16.66 -14.53
C VAL A 41 -3.49 -18.06 -13.95
N ARG A 42 -2.92 -18.22 -12.76
CA ARG A 42 -2.82 -19.54 -12.12
C ARG A 42 -2.89 -19.44 -10.61
N ARG A 43 -3.53 -20.43 -10.00
CA ARG A 43 -3.46 -20.69 -8.56
C ARG A 43 -2.05 -21.20 -8.24
N ILE A 44 -1.39 -20.60 -7.26
CA ILE A 44 -0.01 -20.96 -6.88
C ILE A 44 0.12 -21.42 -5.44
N ILE A 45 -0.88 -21.15 -4.59
CA ILE A 45 -0.93 -21.59 -3.21
C ILE A 45 -2.33 -22.13 -2.94
N ASP A 46 -2.44 -23.42 -2.66
CA ASP A 46 -3.70 -24.07 -2.31
C ASP A 46 -4.02 -24.01 -0.82
N GLN A 47 -2.97 -23.97 0.01
CA GLN A 47 -3.14 -23.83 1.47
C GLN A 47 -3.86 -22.50 1.77
N PRO A 48 -4.93 -22.51 2.59
CA PRO A 48 -5.66 -21.30 2.91
C PRO A 48 -4.77 -20.28 3.64
N ALA A 49 -4.45 -19.19 2.95
CA ALA A 49 -3.73 -18.06 3.52
C ALA A 49 -4.70 -17.12 4.24
N LEU A 50 -4.33 -16.62 5.40
CA LEU A 50 -5.14 -15.69 6.19
C LEU A 50 -4.69 -14.23 6.00
N SER A 51 -3.39 -14.02 5.80
CA SER A 51 -2.85 -12.68 5.51
C SER A 51 -2.76 -12.42 4.01
N PRO A 52 -2.91 -11.16 3.58
CA PRO A 52 -2.52 -10.74 2.23
C PRO A 52 -1.05 -11.08 1.96
N ALA A 53 -0.74 -11.47 0.72
CA ALA A 53 0.62 -11.79 0.34
C ALA A 53 1.45 -10.51 0.15
N ALA A 54 2.73 -10.55 0.55
CA ALA A 54 3.68 -9.46 0.29
C ALA A 54 4.85 -9.94 -0.54
N TRP A 55 5.19 -9.21 -1.60
CA TRP A 55 6.34 -9.50 -2.45
C TRP A 55 7.66 -9.14 -1.76
N SER A 56 8.68 -9.95 -2.04
CA SER A 56 10.06 -9.60 -1.78
C SER A 56 10.50 -8.40 -2.65
N PRO A 57 11.54 -7.67 -2.23
CA PRO A 57 11.96 -6.44 -2.92
C PRO A 57 12.41 -6.67 -4.38
N ASP A 58 12.99 -7.84 -4.64
CA ASP A 58 13.45 -8.29 -5.96
C ASP A 58 12.33 -8.95 -6.80
N GLY A 59 11.14 -9.16 -6.22
CA GLY A 59 10.01 -9.83 -6.87
C GLY A 59 10.21 -11.32 -7.16
N THR A 60 11.23 -11.96 -6.60
CA THR A 60 11.50 -13.40 -6.82
C THR A 60 10.73 -14.30 -5.86
N ARG A 61 10.30 -13.74 -4.72
CA ARG A 61 9.62 -14.43 -3.63
C ARG A 61 8.43 -13.62 -3.13
N PHE A 62 7.53 -14.26 -2.39
CA PHE A 62 6.49 -13.61 -1.63
C PHE A 62 6.25 -14.34 -0.32
N ALA A 63 5.73 -13.62 0.67
CA ALA A 63 5.43 -14.12 2.00
C ALA A 63 3.93 -14.04 2.24
N PHE A 64 3.43 -15.02 2.99
CA PHE A 64 2.06 -15.06 3.49
C PHE A 64 2.04 -15.85 4.80
N GLY A 65 0.98 -15.73 5.57
CA GLY A 65 0.76 -16.51 6.77
C GLY A 65 -0.66 -17.05 6.86
N ASP A 66 -0.82 -18.05 7.70
CA ASP A 66 -2.09 -18.73 7.98
C ASP A 66 -2.33 -18.85 9.50
N ALA A 67 -3.19 -19.79 9.90
CA ALA A 67 -3.49 -20.08 11.31
C ALA A 67 -2.39 -20.86 12.06
N ALA A 68 -1.27 -21.23 11.41
CA ALA A 68 -0.23 -22.07 12.01
C ALA A 68 1.20 -21.60 11.74
N GLY A 69 1.43 -20.76 10.74
CA GLY A 69 2.78 -20.51 10.25
C GLY A 69 2.93 -19.27 9.40
N ILE A 70 4.20 -18.97 9.16
CA ILE A 70 4.67 -17.93 8.25
C ILE A 70 5.43 -18.65 7.14
N TYR A 71 5.14 -18.32 5.89
CA TYR A 71 5.68 -18.99 4.72
C TYR A 71 6.32 -17.98 3.78
N VAL A 72 7.35 -18.44 3.08
CA VAL A 72 7.96 -17.76 1.94
C VAL A 72 7.93 -18.73 0.77
N ALA A 73 7.46 -18.26 -0.37
CA ALA A 73 7.34 -19.04 -1.59
C ALA A 73 7.87 -18.25 -2.78
N SER A 74 8.21 -18.96 -3.86
CA SER A 74 8.46 -18.38 -5.18
C SER A 74 7.32 -18.76 -6.12
N PRO A 75 6.98 -17.93 -7.11
CA PRO A 75 5.93 -18.27 -8.07
C PRO A 75 6.28 -19.57 -8.84
N GLY A 76 5.52 -20.64 -8.63
CA GLY A 76 5.79 -21.96 -9.22
C GLY A 76 6.96 -22.74 -8.58
N GLY A 77 7.50 -22.23 -7.47
CA GLY A 77 8.54 -22.89 -6.68
C GLY A 77 8.00 -23.48 -5.37
N PRO A 78 8.88 -24.07 -4.54
CA PRO A 78 8.47 -24.66 -3.27
C PRO A 78 8.00 -23.60 -2.27
N VAL A 79 7.02 -23.98 -1.45
CA VAL A 79 6.58 -23.21 -0.28
C VAL A 79 7.41 -23.63 0.92
N ARG A 80 8.10 -22.67 1.55
CA ARG A 80 8.91 -22.91 2.74
C ARG A 80 8.25 -22.28 3.96
N ARG A 81 7.98 -23.08 4.99
CA ARG A 81 7.64 -22.56 6.32
C ARG A 81 8.89 -22.02 6.99
N ILE A 82 8.85 -20.76 7.44
CA ILE A 82 10.00 -20.05 8.00
C ILE A 82 9.86 -19.77 9.50
N GLY A 83 8.70 -20.05 10.07
CA GLY A 83 8.49 -19.99 11.51
C GLY A 83 7.10 -20.43 11.95
N PRO A 84 6.93 -20.77 13.23
CA PRO A 84 5.61 -21.01 13.82
C PRO A 84 4.81 -19.70 13.94
N GLY A 85 3.50 -19.79 13.84
CA GLY A 85 2.55 -18.70 14.07
C GLY A 85 1.31 -19.22 14.80
N GLY A 86 0.61 -18.35 15.52
CA GLY A 86 -0.68 -18.68 16.13
C GLY A 86 -1.86 -18.26 15.25
N VAL A 87 -1.85 -17.01 14.77
CA VAL A 87 -2.77 -16.50 13.74
C VAL A 87 -2.08 -15.32 13.07
N ILE A 88 -1.64 -15.49 11.82
CA ILE A 88 -0.95 -14.43 11.09
C ILE A 88 -1.95 -13.57 10.35
N THR A 89 -2.29 -12.41 10.92
CA THR A 89 -3.35 -11.53 10.39
C THR A 89 -2.85 -10.53 9.36
N ALA A 90 -1.57 -10.18 9.41
CA ALA A 90 -0.93 -9.29 8.45
C ALA A 90 0.58 -9.45 8.47
N LEU A 91 1.20 -9.15 7.34
CA LEU A 91 2.64 -9.01 7.23
C LEU A 91 3.03 -7.93 6.23
N ALA A 92 4.25 -7.44 6.36
CA ALA A 92 4.83 -6.46 5.45
C ALA A 92 6.31 -6.77 5.21
N TRP A 93 6.74 -6.63 3.96
CA TRP A 93 8.14 -6.87 3.57
C TRP A 93 8.86 -5.52 3.41
N SER A 94 9.96 -5.35 4.13
CA SER A 94 10.84 -4.19 4.01
C SER A 94 11.63 -4.29 2.71
N LYS A 95 11.39 -3.35 1.79
CA LYS A 95 12.09 -3.29 0.50
C LYS A 95 13.61 -3.18 0.65
N PRO A 96 14.17 -2.23 1.43
CA PRO A 96 15.62 -2.05 1.47
C PRO A 96 16.34 -3.01 2.43
N LEU A 97 15.67 -3.59 3.44
CA LEU A 97 16.33 -4.43 4.44
C LEU A 97 16.14 -5.94 4.22
N ASP A 98 15.28 -6.35 3.29
CA ASP A 98 14.84 -7.75 3.13
C ASP A 98 14.41 -8.38 4.47
N LEU A 99 13.55 -7.67 5.21
CA LEU A 99 12.98 -8.11 6.49
C LEU A 99 11.47 -8.23 6.40
N LEU A 100 10.90 -9.16 7.15
CA LEU A 100 9.48 -9.31 7.36
C LEU A 100 9.09 -8.69 8.70
N ALA A 101 8.05 -7.85 8.69
CA ALA A 101 7.26 -7.54 9.88
C ALA A 101 5.99 -8.39 9.85
N VAL A 102 5.67 -9.07 10.95
CA VAL A 102 4.55 -10.01 11.03
C VAL A 102 3.73 -9.72 12.27
N ILE A 103 2.41 -9.65 12.11
CA ILE A 103 1.45 -9.57 13.21
C ILE A 103 0.92 -10.96 13.49
N ASP A 104 1.28 -11.52 14.64
CA ASP A 104 0.81 -12.81 15.14
C ASP A 104 0.00 -12.61 16.42
N ARG A 105 -1.32 -12.80 16.36
CA ARG A 105 -2.26 -12.54 17.48
C ARG A 105 -2.02 -11.18 18.16
N GLY A 106 -1.75 -10.16 17.35
CA GLY A 106 -1.49 -8.78 17.80
C GLY A 106 -0.08 -8.50 18.32
N ALA A 107 0.79 -9.51 18.44
CA ALA A 107 2.20 -9.30 18.70
C ALA A 107 2.93 -8.97 17.39
N LEU A 108 3.78 -7.94 17.43
CA LEU A 108 4.58 -7.53 16.28
C LEU A 108 5.97 -8.19 16.33
N TRP A 109 6.29 -8.92 15.27
CA TRP A 109 7.55 -9.65 15.11
C TRP A 109 8.32 -9.10 13.92
N VAL A 110 9.65 -9.11 14.02
CA VAL A 110 10.55 -8.86 12.90
C VAL A 110 11.44 -10.08 12.70
N MET A 111 11.63 -10.48 11.45
CA MET A 111 12.45 -11.62 11.09
C MET A 111 13.02 -11.52 9.67
N ARG A 112 14.02 -12.35 9.36
CA ARG A 112 14.48 -12.54 7.99
C ARG A 112 13.60 -13.55 7.24
N PRO A 113 13.54 -13.47 5.90
CA PRO A 113 12.78 -14.40 5.06
C PRO A 113 13.27 -15.85 5.12
N ASP A 114 14.44 -16.13 5.71
CA ASP A 114 14.94 -17.48 5.94
C ASP A 114 14.49 -18.09 7.28
N GLY A 115 13.79 -17.31 8.12
CA GLY A 115 13.39 -17.70 9.47
C GLY A 115 14.28 -17.16 10.58
N SER A 116 15.50 -16.72 10.24
CA SER A 116 16.50 -16.27 11.20
C SER A 116 16.21 -14.86 11.74
N ARG A 117 16.91 -14.50 12.83
CA ARG A 117 16.79 -13.19 13.51
C ARG A 117 15.36 -12.82 13.90
N ARG A 118 14.50 -13.82 14.11
CA ARG A 118 13.15 -13.62 14.61
C ARG A 118 13.22 -13.09 16.03
N HIS A 119 12.59 -11.94 16.26
CA HIS A 119 12.41 -11.38 17.59
C HIS A 119 11.11 -10.58 17.64
N ARG A 120 10.55 -10.47 18.85
CA ARG A 120 9.34 -9.72 19.12
C ARG A 120 9.72 -8.27 19.43
N LEU A 121 8.98 -7.31 18.89
CA LEU A 121 9.12 -5.90 19.23
C LEU A 121 8.30 -5.57 20.49
N ASP A 122 8.92 -4.85 21.43
CA ASP A 122 8.27 -4.43 22.68
C ASP A 122 7.42 -3.17 22.46
N VAL A 123 6.19 -3.39 21.95
CA VAL A 123 5.18 -2.36 21.71
C VAL A 123 4.07 -2.40 22.78
N PRO A 124 3.59 -1.25 23.28
CA PRO A 124 2.70 -1.18 24.44
C PRO A 124 1.21 -1.47 24.14
N GLY A 125 0.89 -2.46 23.30
CA GLY A 125 -0.50 -2.77 22.96
C GLY A 125 -0.68 -3.91 21.96
N PHE A 126 -1.93 -4.14 21.57
CA PHE A 126 -2.29 -5.10 20.54
C PHE A 126 -2.11 -4.45 19.17
N THR A 127 -1.18 -4.94 18.36
CA THR A 127 -0.90 -4.38 17.03
C THR A 127 -2.02 -4.78 16.07
N THR A 128 -2.70 -3.78 15.49
CA THR A 128 -3.77 -4.00 14.50
C THR A 128 -3.31 -3.73 13.08
N TRP A 129 -2.25 -2.95 12.91
CA TRP A 129 -1.66 -2.65 11.60
C TRP A 129 -0.18 -2.33 11.75
N ALA A 130 0.64 -2.68 10.76
CA ALA A 130 2.04 -2.31 10.71
C ALA A 130 2.51 -2.08 9.27
N ALA A 131 3.40 -1.10 9.07
CA ALA A 131 3.96 -0.78 7.77
C ALA A 131 5.40 -0.29 7.88
N TRP A 132 6.29 -0.81 7.03
CA TRP A 132 7.68 -0.35 6.92
C TRP A 132 7.76 1.04 6.30
N SER A 133 8.66 1.87 6.80
CA SER A 133 9.06 3.09 6.08
C SER A 133 9.65 2.70 4.72
N PRO A 134 9.52 3.55 3.69
CA PRO A 134 10.16 3.32 2.40
C PRO A 134 11.68 3.11 2.53
N GLY A 135 12.33 3.84 3.45
CA GLY A 135 13.74 3.67 3.79
C GLY A 135 14.07 2.43 4.65
N GLY A 136 13.06 1.73 5.18
CA GLY A 136 13.17 0.51 5.99
C GLY A 136 13.76 0.70 7.39
N ASP A 137 14.22 1.89 7.74
CA ASP A 137 14.80 2.23 9.05
C ASP A 137 13.77 2.22 10.19
N ARG A 138 12.47 2.29 9.86
CA ARG A 138 11.36 2.41 10.82
C ARG A 138 10.19 1.52 10.42
N LEU A 139 9.45 1.11 11.42
CA LEU A 139 8.16 0.46 11.31
C LEU A 139 7.13 1.34 12.03
N ALA A 140 6.06 1.71 11.33
CA ALA A 140 4.90 2.34 11.93
C ALA A 140 3.89 1.27 12.32
N ALA A 141 3.25 1.43 13.47
CA ALA A 141 2.27 0.48 14.00
C ALA A 141 1.07 1.21 14.60
N VAL A 142 -0.13 0.71 14.30
CA VAL A 142 -1.35 1.07 15.04
C VAL A 142 -1.53 0.06 16.16
N LEU A 143 -1.61 0.57 17.40
CA LEU A 143 -1.79 -0.23 18.60
C LEU A 143 -3.17 0.03 19.21
N ARG A 144 -3.94 -1.03 19.41
CA ARG A 144 -5.18 -1.03 20.20
C ARG A 144 -4.87 -1.33 21.65
N ARG A 145 -5.40 -0.51 22.56
CA ARG A 145 -5.26 -0.70 24.02
C ARG A 145 -6.63 -0.59 24.69
N ALA A 146 -6.84 -1.33 25.76
CA ALA A 146 -8.05 -1.18 26.58
C ALA A 146 -8.05 0.19 27.27
N GLY A 147 -9.12 0.96 27.13
CA GLY A 147 -9.39 2.22 27.83
C GLY A 147 -10.67 2.13 28.66
N GLN A 148 -10.91 3.16 29.49
CA GLN A 148 -12.11 3.22 30.36
C GLN A 148 -13.40 3.32 29.54
N ASP A 149 -13.41 4.18 28.51
CA ASP A 149 -14.58 4.43 27.64
C ASP A 149 -14.53 3.61 26.34
N GLY A 150 -13.84 2.46 26.35
CA GLY A 150 -13.64 1.61 25.18
C GLY A 150 -12.19 1.56 24.67
N PRO A 151 -11.95 0.87 23.54
CA PRO A 151 -10.59 0.72 23.01
C PRO A 151 -10.03 2.05 22.51
N ARG A 152 -8.78 2.35 22.86
CA ARG A 152 -8.02 3.47 22.30
C ARG A 152 -7.04 2.98 21.24
N PHE A 153 -6.85 3.79 20.20
CA PHE A 153 -5.90 3.51 19.12
C PHE A 153 -4.76 4.54 19.13
N GLU A 154 -3.53 4.03 19.12
CA GLU A 154 -2.31 4.83 19.19
C GLU A 154 -1.39 4.48 18.03
N LEU A 155 -0.83 5.51 17.39
CA LEU A 155 0.18 5.38 16.34
C LEU A 155 1.57 5.48 16.95
N TRP A 156 2.37 4.45 16.72
CA TRP A 156 3.73 4.32 17.22
C TRP A 156 4.73 4.07 16.09
N LEU A 157 5.97 4.46 16.33
CA LEU A 157 7.14 4.11 15.52
C LEU A 157 8.06 3.23 16.34
N THR A 158 8.71 2.28 15.66
CA THR A 158 9.76 1.45 16.22
C THR A 158 10.86 1.19 15.19
N SER A 159 12.09 1.02 15.64
CA SER A 159 13.16 0.49 14.78
C SER A 159 12.99 -1.02 14.55
N PRO A 160 13.55 -1.57 13.46
CA PRO A 160 13.54 -3.01 13.18
C PRO A 160 14.09 -3.89 14.32
N ASP A 161 15.01 -3.36 15.13
CA ASP A 161 15.64 -4.05 16.26
C ASP A 161 14.95 -3.80 17.61
N GLY A 162 13.88 -2.98 17.62
CA GLY A 162 13.11 -2.63 18.81
C GLY A 162 13.80 -1.66 19.79
N ARG A 163 15.02 -1.19 19.50
CA ARG A 163 15.77 -0.30 20.41
C ARG A 163 15.23 1.12 20.46
N PHE A 164 14.66 1.59 19.35
CA PHE A 164 13.97 2.85 19.27
C PHE A 164 12.47 2.60 19.25
N ARG A 165 11.73 3.32 20.11
CA ARG A 165 10.28 3.42 20.01
C ARG A 165 9.82 4.83 20.30
N ARG A 166 8.73 5.23 19.65
CA ARG A 166 8.19 6.57 19.78
C ARG A 166 6.68 6.60 19.59
N PHE A 167 5.99 7.25 20.51
CA PHE A 167 4.60 7.64 20.32
C PHE A 167 4.51 8.81 19.32
N VAL A 168 3.61 8.68 18.33
CA VAL A 168 3.37 9.73 17.32
C VAL A 168 2.05 10.44 17.61
N HIS A 169 0.97 9.66 17.72
CA HIS A 169 -0.37 10.23 17.85
C HIS A 169 -1.36 9.24 18.49
N ARG A 170 -2.45 9.76 19.05
CA ARG A 170 -3.56 8.98 19.59
C ARG A 170 -4.85 9.47 18.93
N ALA A 171 -5.70 8.53 18.51
CA ALA A 171 -7.00 8.85 17.96
C ALA A 171 -7.89 9.51 19.03
N PRO A 172 -8.80 10.42 18.64
CA PRO A 172 -9.85 10.88 19.54
C PRO A 172 -10.63 9.71 20.17
N SER A 173 -11.26 9.95 21.32
CA SER A 173 -12.11 8.92 21.95
C SER A 173 -13.21 8.46 21.00
N GLY A 174 -13.52 7.17 21.00
CA GLY A 174 -14.51 6.58 20.09
C GLY A 174 -14.09 6.49 18.62
N MET A 175 -12.84 6.83 18.26
CA MET A 175 -12.33 6.73 16.89
C MET A 175 -11.34 5.57 16.72
N VAL A 176 -11.45 4.87 15.59
CA VAL A 176 -10.59 3.75 15.17
C VAL A 176 -9.64 4.22 14.08
N MET A 177 -8.34 3.99 14.24
CA MET A 177 -7.35 4.27 13.19
C MET A 177 -7.34 3.16 12.12
N ARG A 178 -7.45 3.55 10.85
CA ARG A 178 -7.46 2.64 9.70
C ARG A 178 -6.43 3.04 8.63
N ASP A 179 -6.14 2.10 7.74
CA ASP A 179 -5.36 2.32 6.51
C ASP A 179 -4.00 3.02 6.68
N LEU A 180 -3.29 2.72 7.77
CA LEU A 180 -1.95 3.27 8.03
C LEU A 180 -0.99 3.00 6.87
N GLN A 181 -0.43 4.06 6.29
CA GLN A 181 0.50 4.02 5.17
C GLN A 181 1.61 5.06 5.33
N TRP A 182 2.78 4.80 4.76
CA TRP A 182 3.84 5.79 4.68
C TRP A 182 3.71 6.64 3.43
N PHE A 183 4.02 7.92 3.56
CA PHE A 183 4.38 8.72 2.39
C PHE A 183 5.77 8.32 1.89
N PRO A 184 6.05 8.47 0.58
CA PRO A 184 7.32 8.02 -0.01
C PRO A 184 8.56 8.72 0.56
N ASP A 185 8.37 9.92 1.12
CA ASP A 185 9.43 10.72 1.74
C ASP A 185 9.95 10.15 3.08
N SER A 186 9.31 9.12 3.64
CA SER A 186 9.62 8.56 4.98
C SER A 186 9.52 9.58 6.13
N LEU A 187 8.93 10.75 5.89
CA LEU A 187 8.75 11.82 6.88
C LEU A 187 7.31 11.91 7.38
N TYR A 188 6.36 11.43 6.58
CA TYR A 188 4.94 11.49 6.91
C TYR A 188 4.27 10.12 6.85
N LEU A 189 3.22 10.00 7.66
CA LEU A 189 2.29 8.88 7.67
C LEU A 189 0.90 9.37 7.27
N PHE A 190 0.18 8.52 6.56
CA PHE A 190 -1.26 8.61 6.37
C PHE A 190 -1.95 7.72 7.39
N TYR A 191 -3.07 8.19 7.95
CA TYR A 191 -4.04 7.33 8.62
C TYR A 191 -5.47 7.86 8.39
N GLY A 192 -6.42 6.95 8.31
CA GLY A 192 -7.85 7.23 8.37
C GLY A 192 -8.40 7.10 9.79
N LEU A 193 -9.51 7.77 10.06
CA LEU A 193 -10.32 7.59 11.27
C LEU A 193 -11.75 7.22 10.91
N SER A 194 -12.24 6.16 11.55
CA SER A 194 -13.64 5.75 11.55
C SER A 194 -14.22 5.92 12.94
N ARG A 195 -15.53 6.16 13.05
CA ARG A 195 -16.20 6.04 14.35
C ARG A 195 -16.22 4.57 14.78
N ALA A 196 -16.21 4.31 16.07
CA ALA A 196 -16.35 2.96 16.61
C ALA A 196 -17.68 2.35 16.14
N GLY A 197 -17.62 1.15 15.56
CA GLY A 197 -18.78 0.48 14.97
C GLY A 197 -19.03 0.82 13.49
N GLU A 198 -18.32 1.80 12.93
CA GLU A 198 -18.39 2.15 11.51
C GLU A 198 -17.13 1.66 10.77
N ASP A 199 -17.30 1.21 9.53
CA ASP A 199 -16.18 0.84 8.64
C ASP A 199 -15.72 2.00 7.75
N VAL A 200 -16.49 3.08 7.72
CA VAL A 200 -16.22 4.25 6.88
C VAL A 200 -15.16 5.11 7.54
N ILE A 201 -14.12 5.42 6.77
CA ILE A 201 -13.14 6.43 7.10
C ILE A 201 -13.80 7.79 6.87
N ALA A 202 -14.17 8.47 7.95
CA ALA A 202 -14.81 9.79 7.92
C ALA A 202 -13.77 10.93 7.86
N GLU A 203 -12.55 10.67 8.35
CA GLU A 203 -11.45 11.62 8.31
C GLU A 203 -10.16 10.93 7.86
N ALA A 204 -9.35 11.64 7.08
CA ALA A 204 -8.02 11.19 6.69
C ALA A 204 -6.99 12.26 7.04
N TRP A 205 -5.82 11.81 7.47
CA TRP A 205 -4.80 12.68 8.05
C TRP A 205 -3.40 12.32 7.54
N ARG A 206 -2.63 13.35 7.22
CA ARG A 206 -1.18 13.31 7.03
C ARG A 206 -0.53 13.79 8.32
N VAL A 207 0.34 12.98 8.93
CA VAL A 207 1.06 13.32 10.16
C VAL A 207 2.55 13.13 10.01
N ARG A 208 3.33 14.10 10.48
CA ARG A 208 4.79 14.03 10.46
C ARG A 208 5.33 13.17 11.62
N VAL A 209 6.34 12.34 11.33
CA VAL A 209 6.89 11.36 12.27
C VAL A 209 7.75 11.94 13.40
N SER A 210 8.43 13.07 13.15
CA SER A 210 9.39 13.64 14.10
C SER A 210 8.81 14.71 15.03
N TYR A 211 7.78 15.42 14.58
CA TYR A 211 7.00 16.38 15.35
C TYR A 211 5.63 16.40 14.71
N PRO A 212 4.51 16.23 15.44
CA PRO A 212 3.21 16.04 14.82
C PRO A 212 2.67 17.36 14.23
N ASP A 213 3.18 17.70 13.05
CA ASP A 213 2.48 18.49 12.05
C ASP A 213 1.39 17.61 11.44
N ARG A 214 0.16 18.11 11.39
CA ARG A 214 -1.03 17.37 11.01
C ARG A 214 -1.84 18.16 10.00
N GLN A 215 -2.08 17.55 8.85
CA GLN A 215 -2.87 18.11 7.78
C GLN A 215 -4.00 17.14 7.43
N ARG A 216 -5.22 17.66 7.32
CA ARG A 216 -6.37 16.88 6.86
C ARG A 216 -6.23 16.61 5.35
N ILE A 217 -6.56 15.38 4.95
CA ILE A 217 -6.66 14.96 3.55
C ILE A 217 -8.14 14.94 3.18
N ALA A 218 -8.47 15.48 2.00
CA ALA A 218 -9.84 15.59 1.54
C ALA A 218 -10.34 14.24 1.01
N ILE A 219 -11.32 13.64 1.70
CA ILE A 219 -12.02 12.42 1.26
C ILE A 219 -13.54 12.71 1.21
N PRO A 220 -14.04 13.33 0.12
CA PRO A 220 -15.45 13.73 0.04
C PRO A 220 -16.37 12.51 0.15
N GLY A 221 -17.35 12.56 1.07
CA GLY A 221 -18.29 11.47 1.31
C GLY A 221 -17.73 10.30 2.13
N GLY A 222 -16.50 10.39 2.64
CA GLY A 222 -15.84 9.29 3.34
C GLY A 222 -15.38 8.17 2.40
N ALA A 223 -14.69 7.18 2.96
CA ALA A 223 -14.16 6.06 2.18
C ALA A 223 -14.15 4.74 2.96
N LEU A 224 -14.41 3.62 2.31
CA LEU A 224 -14.28 2.28 2.93
C LEU A 224 -12.83 1.80 2.97
N GLN A 225 -12.01 2.26 2.02
CA GLN A 225 -10.59 1.97 1.93
C GLN A 225 -9.90 3.12 1.20
N VAL A 226 -8.70 3.49 1.65
CA VAL A 226 -7.84 4.50 1.01
C VAL A 226 -6.45 3.89 0.79
N ARG A 227 -5.88 4.11 -0.40
CA ARG A 227 -4.52 3.69 -0.77
C ARG A 227 -3.76 4.84 -1.43
N LEU A 228 -2.64 5.24 -0.84
CA LEU A 228 -1.74 6.21 -1.44
C LEU A 228 -1.04 5.58 -2.65
N ALA A 229 -0.92 6.34 -3.73
CA ALA A 229 -0.03 5.97 -4.82
C ALA A 229 1.43 5.97 -4.30
N PRO A 230 2.31 5.06 -4.77
CA PRO A 230 3.72 5.02 -4.37
C PRO A 230 4.50 6.31 -4.65
N THR A 231 3.97 7.19 -5.51
CA THR A 231 4.52 8.52 -5.80
C THR A 231 4.15 9.57 -4.74
N GLY A 232 3.15 9.28 -3.89
CA GLY A 232 2.62 10.20 -2.88
C GLY A 232 1.81 11.37 -3.43
N ARG A 233 1.59 11.43 -4.74
CA ARG A 233 0.91 12.55 -5.43
C ARG A 233 -0.59 12.34 -5.60
N ALA A 234 -1.03 11.09 -5.55
CA ALA A 234 -2.41 10.69 -5.73
C ALA A 234 -2.79 9.64 -4.69
N MET A 235 -4.09 9.42 -4.56
CA MET A 235 -4.67 8.34 -3.78
C MET A 235 -5.79 7.69 -4.57
N ALA A 236 -6.03 6.41 -4.29
CA ALA A 236 -7.22 5.68 -4.69
C ALA A 236 -8.07 5.44 -3.43
N TYR A 237 -9.38 5.50 -3.57
CA TYR A 237 -10.28 5.16 -2.48
C TYR A 237 -11.60 4.57 -2.99
N LEU A 238 -12.21 3.75 -2.14
CA LEU A 238 -13.56 3.25 -2.32
C LEU A 238 -14.52 4.25 -1.69
N THR A 239 -15.42 4.84 -2.48
CA THR A 239 -16.35 5.85 -1.96
C THR A 239 -17.26 5.27 -0.89
N GLY A 240 -17.50 6.03 0.19
CA GLY A 240 -18.37 5.66 1.30
C GLY A 240 -19.74 6.35 1.26
N ASP A 241 -20.12 6.96 0.14
CA ASP A 241 -21.34 7.78 0.01
C ASP A 241 -22.61 6.97 -0.31
N ALA A 242 -22.49 5.69 -0.70
CA ALA A 242 -23.62 4.78 -0.99
C ALA A 242 -23.65 3.57 -0.03
N LEU A 243 -23.63 3.85 1.28
CA LEU A 243 -23.63 2.80 2.31
C LEU A 243 -24.98 2.14 2.52
N ASP A 244 -26.07 2.86 2.24
CA ASP A 244 -27.43 2.34 2.46
C ASP A 244 -27.74 1.12 1.57
N ASP A 245 -27.03 0.96 0.45
CA ASP A 245 -27.13 -0.22 -0.45
C ASP A 245 -25.82 -1.04 -0.54
N GLY A 246 -24.78 -0.65 0.20
CA GLY A 246 -23.47 -1.32 0.20
C GLY A 246 -22.69 -1.19 -1.11
N ARG A 247 -22.99 -0.19 -1.95
CA ARG A 247 -22.34 0.02 -3.24
C ARG A 247 -21.46 1.26 -3.19
N GLY A 248 -20.31 1.22 -3.84
CA GLY A 248 -19.40 2.35 -3.94
C GLY A 248 -18.76 2.41 -5.32
N GLN A 249 -17.85 3.36 -5.50
CA GLN A 249 -17.02 3.43 -6.71
C GLN A 249 -15.55 3.45 -6.36
N VAL A 250 -14.72 2.95 -7.27
CA VAL A 250 -13.27 3.14 -7.17
C VAL A 250 -12.93 4.49 -7.78
N VAL A 251 -12.34 5.37 -6.98
CA VAL A 251 -12.00 6.73 -7.38
C VAL A 251 -10.52 7.00 -7.13
N THR A 252 -9.88 7.73 -8.03
CA THR A 252 -8.56 8.33 -7.80
C THR A 252 -8.69 9.85 -7.66
N SER A 253 -7.80 10.47 -6.89
CA SER A 253 -7.72 11.94 -6.76
C SER A 253 -6.35 12.37 -6.25
N ARG A 254 -6.08 13.67 -6.28
CA ARG A 254 -5.02 14.28 -5.48
C ARG A 254 -5.44 14.38 -4.02
N LEU A 255 -4.46 14.58 -3.13
CA LEU A 255 -4.69 14.64 -1.68
C LEU A 255 -5.55 15.84 -1.23
N ASP A 256 -5.64 16.88 -2.06
CA ASP A 256 -6.52 18.04 -1.86
C ASP A 256 -7.95 17.82 -2.39
N GLY A 257 -8.25 16.63 -2.94
CA GLY A 257 -9.55 16.26 -3.51
C GLY A 257 -9.73 16.68 -4.96
N THR A 258 -8.76 17.38 -5.57
CA THR A 258 -8.80 17.76 -6.99
C THR A 258 -8.40 16.60 -7.91
N ALA A 259 -8.62 16.77 -9.22
CA ALA A 259 -8.35 15.73 -10.23
C ALA A 259 -9.01 14.38 -9.90
N ARG A 260 -10.25 14.43 -9.40
CA ARG A 260 -11.04 13.25 -9.08
C ARG A 260 -11.43 12.52 -10.37
N VAL A 261 -11.14 11.22 -10.46
CA VAL A 261 -11.49 10.35 -11.59
C VAL A 261 -12.14 9.08 -11.06
N THR A 262 -13.32 8.73 -11.57
CA THR A 262 -13.96 7.44 -11.29
C THR A 262 -13.42 6.40 -12.27
N LEU A 263 -12.93 5.27 -11.75
CA LEU A 263 -12.33 4.19 -12.54
C LEU A 263 -13.31 3.05 -12.86
N THR A 264 -14.43 2.96 -12.14
CA THR A 264 -15.45 1.93 -12.35
C THR A 264 -16.55 2.40 -13.29
N ALA A 265 -17.14 1.48 -14.05
CA ALA A 265 -18.21 1.78 -14.99
C ALA A 265 -19.56 2.05 -14.29
N HIS A 266 -19.75 1.50 -13.09
CA HIS A 266 -20.95 1.67 -12.28
C HIS A 266 -20.59 1.67 -10.79
N ALA A 267 -21.61 1.85 -9.94
CA ALA A 267 -21.50 1.58 -8.51
C ALA A 267 -21.60 0.07 -8.26
N GLY A 268 -20.86 -0.43 -7.28
CA GLY A 268 -20.75 -1.86 -7.00
C GLY A 268 -19.99 -2.14 -5.71
N ARG A 269 -19.85 -3.43 -5.38
CA ARG A 269 -19.05 -3.87 -4.23
C ARG A 269 -17.61 -4.05 -4.71
N TYR A 270 -16.69 -3.23 -4.20
CA TYR A 270 -15.28 -3.27 -4.61
C TYR A 270 -14.38 -3.54 -3.41
N SER A 271 -13.22 -4.16 -3.65
CA SER A 271 -12.21 -4.42 -2.63
C SER A 271 -10.80 -4.50 -3.23
N GLY A 272 -9.79 -4.75 -2.38
CA GLY A 272 -8.46 -5.12 -2.84
C GLY A 272 -7.69 -4.02 -3.58
N LEU A 273 -7.88 -2.74 -3.25
CA LEU A 273 -7.15 -1.66 -3.91
C LEU A 273 -5.63 -1.83 -3.75
N ALA A 274 -4.92 -1.89 -4.87
CA ALA A 274 -3.46 -1.98 -4.90
C ALA A 274 -2.86 -1.25 -6.09
N TRP A 275 -2.05 -0.22 -5.82
CA TRP A 275 -1.31 0.51 -6.86
C TRP A 275 -0.15 -0.33 -7.40
N SER A 276 0.11 -0.21 -8.71
CA SER A 276 1.36 -0.66 -9.31
C SER A 276 2.55 0.06 -8.67
N PRO A 277 3.76 -0.54 -8.64
CA PRO A 277 4.94 0.08 -8.06
C PRO A 277 5.30 1.43 -8.71
N GLN A 278 4.97 1.59 -9.99
CA GLN A 278 5.18 2.81 -10.76
C GLN A 278 4.12 3.88 -10.46
N GLY A 279 2.99 3.50 -9.85
CA GLY A 279 1.90 4.41 -9.47
C GLY A 279 1.02 4.86 -10.64
N ASP A 280 1.04 4.12 -11.75
CA ASP A 280 0.30 4.39 -12.99
C ASP A 280 -0.92 3.47 -13.18
N LYS A 281 -1.02 2.38 -12.42
CA LYS A 281 -2.16 1.45 -12.45
C LYS A 281 -2.68 1.13 -11.08
N LEU A 282 -3.97 0.83 -11.03
CA LEU A 282 -4.64 0.38 -9.83
C LEU A 282 -5.33 -0.96 -10.10
N ALA A 283 -4.99 -1.97 -9.30
CA ALA A 283 -5.75 -3.21 -9.24
C ALA A 283 -6.89 -3.08 -8.21
N PHE A 284 -8.01 -3.72 -8.51
CA PHE A 284 -9.15 -3.84 -7.61
C PHE A 284 -9.98 -5.07 -7.98
N ALA A 285 -10.78 -5.56 -7.05
CA ALA A 285 -11.76 -6.62 -7.29
C ALA A 285 -13.16 -6.04 -7.22
N GLU A 286 -14.01 -6.46 -8.14
CA GLU A 286 -15.45 -6.24 -8.14
C GLU A 286 -16.15 -7.52 -7.70
N LEU A 287 -16.98 -7.44 -6.66
CA LEU A 287 -17.76 -8.56 -6.19
C LEU A 287 -19.12 -8.53 -6.89
N ILE A 288 -19.29 -9.46 -7.83
CA ILE A 288 -20.48 -9.55 -8.68
C ILE A 288 -21.65 -10.11 -7.88
N ASP A 289 -21.40 -11.17 -7.14
CA ASP A 289 -22.33 -11.80 -6.21
C ASP A 289 -21.59 -12.38 -4.99
N GLU A 290 -22.21 -13.32 -4.27
CA GLU A 290 -21.61 -13.93 -3.08
C GLU A 290 -20.57 -15.01 -3.40
N ALA A 291 -20.55 -15.53 -4.63
CA ALA A 291 -19.70 -16.63 -5.10
C ALA A 291 -18.77 -16.25 -6.27
N HIS A 292 -18.89 -15.04 -6.84
CA HIS A 292 -18.10 -14.60 -7.99
C HIS A 292 -17.56 -13.18 -7.81
N ALA A 293 -16.31 -12.99 -8.23
CA ALA A 293 -15.66 -11.68 -8.29
C ALA A 293 -14.86 -11.52 -9.59
N GLU A 294 -14.73 -10.30 -10.08
CA GLU A 294 -13.84 -9.99 -11.19
C GLU A 294 -12.64 -9.18 -10.71
N VAL A 295 -11.43 -9.61 -11.07
CA VAL A 295 -10.20 -8.87 -10.78
C VAL A 295 -9.89 -7.98 -11.97
N TRP A 296 -9.74 -6.68 -11.71
CA TRP A 296 -9.50 -5.66 -12.72
C TRP A 296 -8.19 -4.93 -12.46
N ILE A 297 -7.58 -4.41 -13.53
CA ILE A 297 -6.63 -3.31 -13.45
C ILE A 297 -7.15 -2.11 -14.25
N ALA A 298 -6.93 -0.91 -13.73
CA ALA A 298 -7.25 0.34 -14.41
C ALA A 298 -6.04 1.28 -14.48
N ASP A 299 -6.05 2.17 -15.47
CA ASP A 299 -5.12 3.29 -15.56
C ASP A 299 -5.45 4.29 -14.44
N GLY A 300 -4.45 4.76 -13.69
CA GLY A 300 -4.68 5.58 -12.50
C GLY A 300 -5.25 6.98 -12.77
N ASP A 301 -5.15 7.45 -14.01
CA ASP A 301 -5.54 8.77 -14.49
C ASP A 301 -6.70 8.73 -15.50
N GLY A 302 -7.28 7.56 -15.76
CA GLY A 302 -8.34 7.45 -16.76
C GLY A 302 -9.14 6.16 -16.67
N PRO A 303 -10.29 6.07 -17.35
CA PRO A 303 -11.22 4.94 -17.23
C PRO A 303 -10.75 3.68 -17.98
N GLY A 304 -9.52 3.66 -18.51
CA GLY A 304 -8.97 2.49 -19.20
C GLY A 304 -8.85 1.33 -18.21
N ARG A 305 -9.49 0.20 -18.52
CA ARG A 305 -9.47 -1.01 -17.68
C ARG A 305 -9.23 -2.27 -18.48
N LEU A 306 -8.64 -3.27 -17.82
CA LEU A 306 -8.39 -4.61 -18.33
C LEU A 306 -8.87 -5.62 -17.29
N LEU A 307 -9.74 -6.53 -17.71
CA LEU A 307 -10.13 -7.69 -16.89
C LEU A 307 -8.90 -8.59 -16.75
N VAL A 308 -8.49 -8.87 -15.52
CA VAL A 308 -7.39 -9.78 -15.21
C VAL A 308 -7.90 -11.21 -15.13
N HIS A 309 -8.99 -11.42 -14.39
CA HIS A 309 -9.53 -12.75 -14.14
C HIS A 309 -10.98 -12.69 -13.66
N ASP A 310 -11.78 -13.64 -14.13
CA ASP A 310 -13.07 -13.99 -13.54
C ASP A 310 -12.83 -15.04 -12.44
N TYR A 311 -13.03 -14.64 -11.19
CA TYR A 311 -12.62 -15.33 -9.98
C TYR A 311 -13.84 -16.00 -9.32
N ALA A 312 -13.90 -17.32 -9.37
CA ALA A 312 -14.83 -18.10 -8.57
C ALA A 312 -14.34 -18.16 -7.11
N LEU A 313 -15.19 -17.73 -6.17
CA LEU A 313 -14.90 -17.77 -4.74
C LEU A 313 -15.04 -19.20 -4.22
N GLU A 314 -14.18 -19.59 -3.29
CA GLU A 314 -14.19 -20.93 -2.67
C GLU A 314 -15.41 -21.15 -1.76
N PHE A 315 -16.12 -20.08 -1.41
CA PHE A 315 -17.27 -20.07 -0.51
C PHE A 315 -18.15 -18.85 -0.80
N SER A 316 -19.43 -18.95 -0.43
CA SER A 316 -20.42 -17.88 -0.57
C SER A 316 -20.44 -17.01 0.68
N ASP A 317 -20.08 -15.73 0.59
CA ASP A 317 -20.17 -14.80 1.73
C ASP A 317 -20.36 -13.33 1.28
N PRO A 318 -21.39 -12.61 1.75
CA PRO A 318 -21.69 -11.23 1.36
C PRO A 318 -20.71 -10.19 1.96
N SER A 319 -19.82 -10.59 2.86
CA SER A 319 -18.79 -9.74 3.47
C SER A 319 -17.38 -10.03 2.95
N ILE A 320 -17.24 -10.94 1.99
CA ILE A 320 -15.94 -11.32 1.41
C ILE A 320 -15.24 -10.13 0.77
N ALA A 321 -13.90 -10.13 0.85
CA ALA A 321 -13.05 -9.15 0.21
C ALA A 321 -11.80 -9.83 -0.35
N LEU A 322 -11.36 -9.38 -1.53
CA LEU A 322 -10.11 -9.84 -2.12
C LEU A 322 -8.97 -8.93 -1.67
N SER A 323 -7.79 -9.52 -1.53
CA SER A 323 -6.54 -8.78 -1.48
C SER A 323 -5.88 -8.80 -2.85
N ALA A 324 -5.09 -7.76 -3.15
CA ALA A 324 -4.24 -7.71 -4.33
C ALA A 324 -2.88 -7.13 -3.97
N ALA A 325 -1.82 -7.62 -4.63
CA ALA A 325 -0.46 -7.15 -4.41
C ALA A 325 0.37 -7.24 -5.70
N TRP A 326 0.81 -6.08 -6.19
CA TRP A 326 1.70 -6.01 -7.34
C TRP A 326 3.12 -6.44 -7.00
N ALA A 327 3.73 -7.22 -7.89
CA ALA A 327 5.16 -7.46 -7.86
C ALA A 327 5.93 -6.17 -8.19
N PRO A 328 7.17 -6.00 -7.70
CA PRO A 328 8.00 -4.82 -7.97
C PRO A 328 8.24 -4.51 -9.46
N ASP A 329 8.12 -5.52 -10.32
CA ASP A 329 8.26 -5.39 -11.77
C ASP A 329 7.07 -4.71 -12.47
N GLY A 330 5.92 -4.57 -11.80
CA GLY A 330 4.69 -4.03 -12.40
C GLY A 330 4.06 -4.94 -13.47
N ARG A 331 4.46 -6.21 -13.54
CA ARG A 331 4.01 -7.21 -14.54
C ARG A 331 3.31 -8.40 -13.91
N ARG A 332 3.47 -8.62 -12.60
CA ARG A 332 2.79 -9.70 -11.89
C ARG A 332 1.89 -9.15 -10.79
N LEU A 333 0.72 -9.75 -10.63
CA LEU A 333 -0.28 -9.40 -9.62
C LEU A 333 -0.64 -10.65 -8.83
N LEU A 334 -0.43 -10.63 -7.52
CA LEU A 334 -1.03 -11.62 -6.61
C LEU A 334 -2.42 -11.16 -6.21
N PHE A 335 -3.34 -12.10 -6.07
CA PHE A 335 -4.68 -11.84 -5.54
C PHE A 335 -5.28 -13.09 -4.91
N GLY A 336 -6.29 -12.89 -4.07
CA GLY A 336 -7.03 -13.99 -3.45
C GLY A 336 -7.92 -13.54 -2.29
N THR A 337 -8.71 -14.49 -1.78
CA THR A 337 -9.62 -14.32 -0.63
C THR A 337 -8.89 -14.55 0.71
N ASN A 338 -7.75 -13.89 0.88
CA ASN A 338 -6.85 -13.99 2.02
C ASN A 338 -6.75 -12.65 2.75
N SER A 339 -7.89 -12.11 3.17
CA SER A 339 -7.96 -10.81 3.85
C SER A 339 -8.91 -10.85 5.04
N GLY A 340 -8.50 -10.22 6.15
CA GLY A 340 -9.30 -10.17 7.36
C GLY A 340 -9.53 -11.56 7.99
N THR A 341 -10.78 -11.98 8.03
CA THR A 341 -11.22 -13.28 8.56
C THR A 341 -11.28 -14.38 7.49
N PHE A 342 -11.11 -14.02 6.22
CA PHE A 342 -11.23 -14.95 5.10
C PHE A 342 -9.91 -15.64 4.82
N GLN A 343 -9.99 -16.95 4.63
CA GLN A 343 -8.86 -17.79 4.28
C GLN A 343 -9.08 -18.36 2.89
N GLY A 344 -8.07 -18.22 2.03
CA GLY A 344 -8.23 -18.60 0.64
C GLY A 344 -6.92 -18.84 -0.08
N PRO A 345 -6.98 -19.34 -1.31
CA PRO A 345 -5.80 -19.57 -2.13
C PRO A 345 -5.15 -18.25 -2.54
N ILE A 346 -3.90 -18.34 -2.99
CA ILE A 346 -3.20 -17.23 -3.64
C ILE A 346 -3.04 -17.56 -5.11
N TRP A 347 -3.50 -16.64 -5.94
CA TRP A 347 -3.37 -16.66 -7.39
C TRP A 347 -2.33 -15.65 -7.84
N ILE A 348 -1.79 -15.89 -9.04
CA ILE A 348 -0.92 -14.94 -9.73
C ILE A 348 -1.40 -14.74 -11.16
N ALA A 349 -1.47 -13.48 -11.58
CA ALA A 349 -1.60 -13.10 -12.97
C ALA A 349 -0.26 -12.54 -13.50
N THR A 350 0.03 -12.80 -14.77
CA THR A 350 1.15 -12.21 -15.51
C THR A 350 0.62 -11.36 -16.65
N LEU A 351 1.16 -10.15 -16.76
CA LEU A 351 0.81 -9.15 -17.75
C LEU A 351 1.99 -8.91 -18.69
N GLU A 352 1.74 -8.83 -19.98
CA GLU A 352 2.75 -8.50 -20.99
C GLU A 352 2.23 -7.40 -21.91
N ARG A 353 3.16 -6.72 -22.56
CA ARG A 353 2.84 -5.80 -23.64
C ARG A 353 2.30 -6.60 -24.83
N ARG A 354 1.24 -6.07 -25.46
CA ARG A 354 0.64 -6.64 -26.67
C ARG A 354 1.57 -6.67 -27.86
#